data_AF-A0A5B7I270-F1
#
_entry.id   AF-A0A5B7I270-F1
#
_cell.length_a   1.000
_cell.length_b   1.000
_cell.length_c   1.000
_cell.angle_alpha   90.00
_cell.angle_beta   90.00
_cell.angle_gamma   90.00
#
_symmetry.space_group_name_H-M   'P 1'
#
loop_
_entity.id
_entity.type
_entity.pdbx_description
1 polymer ?
#
loop_
_entity_poly.entity_id
_entity_poly.type
_entity_poly.pdbx_seq_one_letter_code
_entity_poly.pdbx_strand_id
1 'polypeptide(L)'
;MGNNATFQQHILETVSKARWMVDWVLHTFKSKEKCIMLALFKALIQPVLDYCSQLWSPHRKGDIQELESVQRAFTQKIRGTKDLNYWQILKKRLGL
;
A
#
# COMPACT_ATOMS: atom_id res chain seq x y z
N MET A 1 2.93 2.02 -26.26
CA MET A 1 3.93 2.71 -25.42
C MET A 1 3.68 4.21 -25.60
N GLY A 2 3.11 4.89 -24.61
CA GLY A 2 2.82 6.33 -24.71
C GLY A 2 4.12 7.14 -24.61
N ASN A 3 4.30 8.12 -25.50
CA ASN A 3 5.54 8.90 -25.70
C ASN A 3 5.90 9.89 -24.57
N ASN A 4 5.36 9.74 -23.37
CA ASN A 4 5.81 10.50 -22.21
C ASN A 4 6.72 9.60 -21.38
N ALA A 5 7.97 10.03 -21.14
CA ALA A 5 8.98 9.33 -20.34
C ALA A 5 8.63 9.24 -18.84
N THR A 6 7.37 8.97 -18.52
CA THR A 6 6.80 8.91 -17.18
C THR A 6 6.30 7.50 -16.90
N PHE A 7 6.65 6.94 -15.75
CA PHE A 7 6.18 5.63 -15.31
C PHE A 7 4.72 5.63 -14.80
N GLN A 8 3.90 6.62 -15.17
CA GLN A 8 2.55 6.79 -14.65
C GLN A 8 1.67 5.56 -14.85
N GLN A 9 1.66 5.02 -16.08
CA GLN A 9 0.86 3.84 -16.40
C GLN A 9 1.30 2.65 -15.53
N HIS A 10 2.60 2.46 -15.38
CA HIS A 10 3.16 1.40 -14.54
C HIS A 10 2.76 1.57 -13.06
N ILE A 11 2.77 2.79 -12.54
CA ILE A 11 2.35 3.09 -11.16
C ILE A 11 0.87 2.75 -10.99
N LEU A 12 0.00 3.16 -11.92
CA LEU A 12 -1.44 2.85 -11.87
C LEU A 12 -1.72 1.35 -11.94
N GLU A 13 -1.01 0.62 -12.80
CA GLU A 13 -1.11 -0.84 -12.88
C GLU A 13 -0.65 -1.52 -11.58
N THR A 14 0.45 -1.04 -11.00
CA THR A 14 1.00 -1.54 -9.73
C THR A 14 0.04 -1.28 -8.57
N VAL A 15 -0.54 -0.08 -8.50
CA VAL A 15 -1.57 0.28 -7.52
C VAL A 15 -2.79 -0.61 -7.67
N SER A 16 -3.23 -0.89 -8.90
CA SER A 16 -4.38 -1.75 -9.16
C SER A 16 -4.14 -3.19 -8.70
N LYS A 17 -2.96 -3.75 -8.98
CA LYS A 17 -2.55 -5.07 -8.48
C LYS A 17 -2.48 -5.11 -6.95
N ALA A 18 -1.94 -4.07 -6.33
CA ALA A 18 -1.86 -3.98 -4.88
C ALA A 18 -3.24 -3.85 -4.23
N ARG A 19 -4.18 -3.11 -4.83
CA ARG A 19 -5.58 -3.03 -4.38
C ARG A 19 -6.28 -4.39 -4.43
N TRP A 20 -6.08 -5.14 -5.52
CA TRP A 20 -6.58 -6.50 -5.64
C TRP A 20 -6.01 -7.42 -4.55
N MET A 21 -4.70 -7.32 -4.27
CA MET A 21 -4.06 -8.10 -3.20
C MET A 21 -4.61 -7.73 -1.81
N VAL A 22 -4.85 -6.44 -1.57
CA VAL A 22 -5.50 -5.96 -0.33
C VAL A 22 -6.87 -6.61 -0.15
N ASP A 23 -7.70 -6.59 -1.19
CA ASP A 23 -9.03 -7.18 -1.16
C ASP A 23 -8.96 -8.70 -0.88
N TRP A 24 -8.08 -9.40 -1.60
CA TRP A 24 -7.84 -10.83 -1.40
C TRP A 24 -7.44 -11.15 0.04
N VAL A 25 -6.44 -10.44 0.60
CA VAL A 25 -6.03 -10.63 2.00
C VAL A 25 -7.19 -10.37 2.97
N LEU A 26 -8.00 -9.35 2.70
CA LEU A 26 -9.15 -9.01 3.55
C LEU A 26 -10.26 -10.06 3.48
N HIS A 27 -10.43 -10.76 2.37
CA HIS A 27 -11.41 -11.82 2.21
C HIS A 27 -10.93 -13.18 2.74
N THR A 28 -9.65 -13.51 2.54
CA THR A 28 -9.08 -14.80 2.96
C THR A 28 -8.87 -14.90 4.48
N PHE A 29 -8.40 -13.83 5.12
CA PHE A 29 -8.06 -13.86 6.55
C PHE A 29 -9.20 -13.31 7.41
N LYS A 30 -9.83 -14.17 8.21
CA LYS A 30 -10.88 -13.77 9.17
C LYS A 30 -10.34 -12.94 10.33
N SER A 31 -9.13 -13.24 10.81
CA SER A 31 -8.50 -12.46 11.89
C SER A 31 -8.08 -11.09 11.37
N LYS A 32 -8.52 -10.03 12.06
CA LYS A 32 -8.14 -8.63 11.80
C LYS A 32 -7.23 -8.07 12.90
N GLU A 33 -6.50 -8.95 13.57
CA GLU A 33 -5.54 -8.55 14.60
C GLU A 33 -4.40 -7.74 13.98
N LYS A 34 -3.95 -6.72 14.70
CA LYS A 34 -2.95 -5.77 14.22
C LYS A 34 -1.63 -6.42 13.82
N CYS A 35 -1.09 -7.31 14.65
CA CYS A 35 0.21 -7.94 14.39
C CYS A 35 0.18 -8.77 13.11
N ILE A 36 -0.85 -9.60 12.97
CA ILE A 36 -1.06 -10.45 11.79
C ILE A 36 -1.26 -9.60 10.54
N MET A 37 -2.15 -8.60 10.59
CA MET A 37 -2.43 -7.75 9.43
C MET A 37 -1.19 -6.96 8.98
N LEU A 38 -0.39 -6.44 9.92
CA LEU A 38 0.86 -5.75 9.58
C LEU A 38 1.90 -6.70 8.97
N ALA A 39 1.99 -7.94 9.47
CA ALA A 39 2.88 -8.95 8.88
C ALA A 39 2.46 -9.29 7.45
N LEU A 40 1.16 -9.50 7.21
CA LEU A 40 0.61 -9.77 5.88
C LEU A 40 0.85 -8.60 4.91
N PHE A 41 0.69 -7.37 5.38
CA PHE A 41 1.00 -6.19 4.58
C PHE A 41 2.47 -6.18 4.12
N LYS A 42 3.41 -6.40 5.05
CA LYS A 42 4.84 -6.41 4.76
C LYS A 42 5.25 -7.57 3.85
N ALA A 43 4.62 -8.74 4.01
CA ALA A 43 4.97 -9.93 3.25
C ALA A 43 4.38 -9.96 1.83
N LEU A 44 3.17 -9.43 1.63
CA LEU A 44 2.42 -9.63 0.38
C LEU A 44 2.19 -8.34 -0.41
N ILE A 45 1.88 -7.23 0.27
CA ILE A 45 1.46 -5.99 -0.38
C ILE A 45 2.65 -5.06 -0.60
N GLN A 46 3.55 -4.98 0.39
CA GLN A 46 4.74 -4.14 0.31
C GLN A 46 5.67 -4.52 -0.85
N PRO A 47 5.96 -5.80 -1.14
CA PRO A 47 6.79 -6.15 -2.29
C PRO A 47 6.19 -5.73 -3.63
N VAL A 48 4.86 -5.75 -3.76
CA VAL A 48 4.17 -5.29 -4.99
C VAL A 48 4.36 -3.79 -5.18
N LEU A 49 4.34 -3.01 -4.10
CA LEU A 49 4.51 -1.56 -4.14
C LEU A 49 5.97 -1.12 -4.24
N ASP A 50 6.90 -1.83 -3.63
CA ASP A 50 8.32 -1.44 -3.54
C ASP A 50 9.15 -1.95 -4.73
N TYR A 51 8.64 -2.90 -5.51
CA TYR A 51 9.35 -3.50 -6.63
C TYR A 51 9.77 -2.44 -7.65
N CYS A 52 11.08 -2.42 -7.95
CA CYS A 52 11.71 -1.46 -8.86
C CYS A 52 11.43 0.02 -8.53
N SER A 53 11.11 0.35 -7.27
CA SER A 53 10.79 1.72 -6.84
C SER A 53 11.89 2.74 -7.17
N GLN A 54 13.17 2.33 -7.16
CA GLN A 54 14.29 3.17 -7.58
C GLN A 54 14.26 3.53 -9.08
N LEU A 55 13.70 2.67 -9.93
CA LEU A 55 13.63 2.90 -11.38
C LEU A 55 12.55 3.93 -11.73
N TRP A 56 11.36 3.79 -11.14
CA TRP A 56 10.23 4.65 -11.48
C TRP A 56 10.07 5.86 -10.57
N SER A 57 10.77 5.90 -9.43
CA SER A 57 10.90 6.99 -8.45
C SER A 57 9.78 8.04 -8.56
N PRO A 58 8.66 7.87 -7.84
CA PRO A 58 7.50 8.73 -8.01
C PRO A 58 7.80 10.14 -7.48
N HIS A 59 7.94 11.10 -8.39
CA HIS A 59 8.19 12.50 -8.02
C HIS A 59 6.91 13.35 -7.96
N ARG A 60 5.85 12.92 -8.65
CA ARG A 60 4.59 13.66 -8.69
C ARG A 60 3.74 13.32 -7.48
N LYS A 61 3.18 14.35 -6.85
CA LYS A 61 2.31 14.20 -5.68
C LYS A 61 1.14 13.24 -5.92
N GLY A 62 0.56 13.23 -7.12
CA GLY A 62 -0.54 12.31 -7.48
C GLY A 62 -0.10 10.84 -7.45
N ASP A 63 1.06 10.52 -8.03
CA ASP A 63 1.59 9.16 -8.06
C ASP A 63 1.89 8.65 -6.63
N ILE A 64 2.45 9.52 -5.78
CA ILE A 64 2.68 9.23 -4.35
C ILE A 64 1.36 8.99 -3.63
N GLN A 65 0.35 9.85 -3.85
CA GLN A 65 -0.98 9.72 -3.24
C GLN A 65 -1.67 8.41 -3.64
N GLU A 66 -1.55 7.98 -4.90
CA GLU A 66 -2.12 6.71 -5.35
C GLU A 66 -1.49 5.52 -4.64
N LEU A 67 -0.17 5.52 -4.44
CA LEU A 67 0.51 4.47 -3.68
C LEU A 67 0.11 4.46 -2.20
N GLU A 68 0.08 5.64 -1.58
CA GLU A 68 -0.38 5.79 -0.20
C GLU A 68 -1.85 5.37 -0.02
N SER A 69 -2.69 5.53 -1.04
CA SER A 69 -4.10 5.14 -1.00
C SER A 69 -4.26 3.65 -0.69
N VAL A 70 -3.39 2.79 -1.24
CA VAL A 70 -3.38 1.34 -0.98
C VAL A 70 -3.04 1.08 0.48
N GLN A 71 -2.04 1.78 0.99
CA GLN A 71 -1.58 1.64 2.38
C GLN A 71 -2.68 2.08 3.36
N ARG A 72 -3.36 3.18 3.07
CA ARG A 72 -4.49 3.69 3.85
C ARG A 72 -5.66 2.71 3.83
N ALA A 73 -6.05 2.25 2.64
CA ALA A 73 -7.16 1.32 2.48
C ALA A 73 -6.95 0.04 3.29
N PHE A 74 -5.75 -0.54 3.25
CA PHE A 74 -5.43 -1.71 4.06
C PHE A 74 -5.48 -1.39 5.56
N THR A 75 -4.87 -0.29 5.99
CA THR A 75 -4.71 -0.04 7.42
C THR A 75 -6.00 0.40 8.11
N GLN A 76 -6.92 1.04 7.40
CA GLN A 76 -8.26 1.36 7.91
C GLN A 76 -9.09 0.11 8.27
N LYS A 77 -8.74 -1.06 7.71
CA LYS A 77 -9.43 -2.32 7.96
C LYS A 77 -8.84 -3.12 9.13
N ILE A 78 -7.74 -2.63 9.72
CA ILE A 78 -7.12 -3.25 10.91
C ILE A 78 -7.96 -2.89 12.15
N ARG A 79 -8.11 -3.83 13.08
CA ARG A 79 -8.80 -3.56 14.35
C ARG A 79 -7.96 -2.60 15.20
N GLY A 80 -8.58 -1.53 15.72
CA GLY A 80 -7.91 -0.55 16.60
C GLY A 80 -7.06 0.52 15.90
N THR A 81 -7.26 0.74 14.60
CA THR A 81 -6.65 1.85 13.84
C THR A 81 -7.64 2.94 13.43
N LYS A 82 -8.93 2.80 13.76
CA LYS A 82 -9.98 3.78 13.41
C LYS A 82 -9.75 5.15 14.06
N ASP A 83 -9.18 5.17 15.26
CA ASP A 83 -8.97 6.40 16.04
C ASP A 83 -7.57 7.01 15.85
N LEU A 84 -6.72 6.41 15.02
CA LEU A 84 -5.33 6.85 14.80
C LEU A 84 -5.23 7.68 13.52
N ASN A 85 -4.48 8.78 13.58
CA ASN A 85 -4.13 9.57 12.40
C ASN A 85 -3.22 8.74 11.46
N TYR A 86 -3.32 8.98 10.15
CA TYR A 86 -2.51 8.30 9.12
C TYR A 86 -1.01 8.30 9.44
N TRP A 87 -0.47 9.42 9.92
CA TRP A 87 0.95 9.51 10.28
C TRP A 87 1.34 8.62 11.48
N GLN A 88 0.46 8.50 12.47
CA GLN A 88 0.68 7.62 13.62
C GLN A 88 0.64 6.15 13.21
N ILE A 89 -0.25 5.81 12.29
CA ILE A 89 -0.33 4.49 11.67
C ILE A 89 0.95 4.17 10.90
N LEU A 90 1.40 5.09 10.05
CA LEU A 90 2.59 4.93 9.23
C LEU A 90 3.83 4.70 10.10
N LYS A 91 4.00 5.51 11.14
CA LYS A 91 5.09 5.39 12.10
C LYS A 91 5.10 4.01 12.78
N LYS A 92 3.92 3.56 13.23
CA LYS A 92 3.75 2.25 13.88
C LYS A 92 3.98 1.06 12.93
N ARG A 93 3.76 1.23 11.62
CA ARG A 93 4.11 0.21 10.60
C ARG A 93 5.63 0.08 10.43
N LEU A 94 6.32 1.22 10.35
CA LEU A 94 7.77 1.31 10.14
C LEU A 94 8.57 0.87 11.38
N GLY A 95 7.92 0.69 12.53
CA GLY A 95 8.60 0.35 13.79
C GLY A 95 9.34 1.54 14.41
N LEU A 96 8.89 2.76 14.08
CA LEU A 96 9.45 4.04 14.55
C LEU A 96 8.68 4.60 15.75
#